data_AF-A0A2P5VU34-F1
#
_entry.id   AF-A0A2P5VU34-F1
#
_cell.length_a   1.000
_cell.length_b   1.000
_cell.length_c   1.000
_cell.angle_alpha   90.00
_cell.angle_beta   90.00
_cell.angle_gamma   90.00
#
_symmetry.space_group_name_H-M   'P 1'
#
loop_
_entity.id
_entity.type
_entity.pdbx_description
1 polymer ?
#
loop_
_entity_poly.entity_id
_entity_poly.type
_entity_poly.pdbx_seq_one_letter_code
_entity_poly.pdbx_strand_id
1 'polypeptide(L)'
;MPASTSSPFYHQNTTSLCKPSLISKTRNLKVHSQLRCPIISPEDRWGTWASLFAIGAFGLWSEKTKIGSMVSAALVSTLVGLAASNLGIIPFEAPAYSVYMRFLLPLAVPLLLFRADLRRVLRSTGTLLLAFLLGSGHNPCLCFWMTVSTIIGTLVAFLMVPMRSLGSDNWKIASALMGSYIGGVNYIAISEALGVSPSVLAAGVTADNVICAIYFMVLFALASKVAPESSTSTDDVETNSDSKMESKIPVLQSATALAVSFSICKVASYVTNLYNIEGGILPGVTAIVVILATLFPKQFGELAPAGDALALVLMQVFFGVVGASGSIRNVIETAPSIFLFAMIQVAVHLAVMLGLGKLLGFDLKLLLLASNAILAAQRLRVGWPQLKDGDLWLSQGF
;
A
#
# COMPACT_ATOMS: atom_id res chain seq x y z
N MET A 1 67.27 -3.67 13.61
CA MET A 1 68.52 -3.97 12.88
C MET A 1 69.15 -5.21 13.50
N PRO A 2 69.86 -6.07 12.74
CA PRO A 2 70.24 -5.95 11.31
C PRO A 2 69.06 -6.38 10.38
N ALA A 3 68.97 -6.14 9.06
CA ALA A 3 69.92 -6.02 7.94
C ALA A 3 70.54 -7.38 7.50
N SER A 4 70.64 -7.78 6.24
CA SER A 4 70.25 -7.18 4.94
C SER A 4 70.19 -8.25 3.80
N THR A 5 69.81 -7.81 2.57
CA THR A 5 69.78 -8.52 1.25
C THR A 5 68.62 -9.53 1.04
N SER A 6 68.08 -9.78 -0.18
CA SER A 6 68.27 -9.18 -1.53
C SER A 6 67.06 -9.42 -2.47
N SER A 7 67.02 -8.70 -3.61
CA SER A 7 66.14 -8.85 -4.79
C SER A 7 66.47 -10.12 -5.64
N PRO A 8 65.79 -10.46 -6.79
CA PRO A 8 64.82 -9.68 -7.59
C PRO A 8 63.59 -10.44 -8.21
N PHE A 9 62.72 -9.67 -8.92
CA PHE A 9 61.85 -10.01 -10.08
C PHE A 9 61.24 -11.42 -10.26
N TYR A 10 59.91 -11.49 -10.43
CA TYR A 10 59.29 -11.85 -11.74
C TYR A 10 57.77 -11.57 -11.77
N HIS A 11 57.28 -10.98 -12.85
CA HIS A 11 55.85 -10.96 -13.21
C HIS A 11 55.46 -12.32 -13.83
N GLN A 12 54.31 -12.88 -13.46
CA GLN A 12 53.57 -13.76 -14.38
C GLN A 12 52.06 -13.76 -14.08
N ASN A 13 51.29 -13.26 -15.05
CA ASN A 13 49.87 -13.57 -15.17
C ASN A 13 49.74 -15.00 -15.70
N THR A 14 48.99 -15.87 -15.03
CA THR A 14 48.45 -17.08 -15.66
C THR A 14 47.08 -17.44 -15.11
N THR A 15 46.11 -17.39 -16.02
CA THR A 15 44.75 -17.92 -15.91
C THR A 15 44.74 -19.37 -15.42
N SER A 16 44.06 -19.64 -14.30
CA SER A 16 43.79 -21.00 -13.82
C SER A 16 42.65 -21.65 -14.62
N LEU A 17 43.01 -22.53 -15.55
CA LEU A 17 42.08 -23.31 -16.38
C LEU A 17 41.39 -24.42 -15.57
N CYS A 18 40.09 -24.61 -15.83
CA CYS A 18 39.29 -25.70 -15.28
C CYS A 18 39.86 -27.10 -15.64
N LYS A 19 39.87 -28.02 -14.67
CA LYS A 19 39.91 -29.46 -14.93
C LYS A 19 38.51 -30.07 -14.70
N PRO A 20 37.96 -30.88 -15.62
CA PRO A 20 36.72 -31.61 -15.38
C PRO A 20 37.01 -32.95 -14.69
N SER A 21 36.31 -33.24 -13.58
CA SER A 21 36.26 -34.57 -12.96
C SER A 21 34.93 -35.27 -13.27
N LEU A 22 34.98 -36.59 -13.42
CA LEU A 22 33.93 -37.39 -14.06
C LEU A 22 32.63 -37.53 -13.24
N ILE A 23 31.51 -37.27 -13.93
CA ILE A 23 30.21 -37.96 -13.91
C ILE A 23 29.86 -38.81 -12.68
N SER A 24 28.84 -38.38 -11.93
CA SER A 24 27.82 -39.29 -11.37
C SER A 24 26.43 -38.81 -11.78
N LYS A 25 25.54 -39.74 -12.15
CA LYS A 25 24.34 -39.44 -12.97
C LYS A 25 23.05 -39.61 -12.18
N THR A 26 22.64 -38.58 -11.45
CA THR A 26 21.28 -38.45 -10.88
C THR A 26 20.59 -37.21 -11.46
N ARG A 27 19.68 -37.43 -12.43
CA ARG A 27 18.90 -36.35 -13.05
C ARG A 27 17.78 -35.85 -12.12
N ASN A 28 18.15 -35.04 -11.14
CA ASN A 28 17.24 -34.04 -10.61
C ASN A 28 17.29 -32.81 -11.52
N LEU A 29 16.24 -32.59 -12.32
CA LEU A 29 16.08 -31.38 -13.13
C LEU A 29 15.73 -30.19 -12.23
N LYS A 30 16.75 -29.68 -11.51
CA LYS A 30 16.64 -28.45 -10.74
C LYS A 30 16.74 -27.27 -11.70
N VAL A 31 15.59 -26.71 -12.06
CA VAL A 31 15.50 -25.53 -12.94
C VAL A 31 16.10 -24.32 -12.21
N HIS A 32 17.37 -24.05 -12.47
CA HIS A 32 18.04 -22.83 -12.02
C HIS A 32 17.73 -21.69 -12.99
N SER A 33 16.66 -20.92 -12.72
CA SER A 33 16.58 -19.55 -13.21
C SER A 33 17.58 -18.71 -12.41
N GLN A 34 18.78 -18.54 -12.98
CA GLN A 34 19.91 -17.82 -12.38
C GLN A 34 20.68 -17.10 -13.50
N LEU A 35 20.16 -15.97 -13.96
CA LEU A 35 21.05 -14.91 -14.45
C LEU A 35 21.92 -14.52 -13.25
N ARG A 36 23.19 -14.96 -13.24
CA ARG A 36 24.08 -14.83 -12.07
C ARG A 36 24.37 -13.38 -11.69
N CYS A 37 24.18 -12.45 -12.63
CA CYS A 37 24.11 -11.02 -12.38
C CYS A 37 22.82 -10.50 -13.04
N PRO A 38 22.05 -9.62 -12.38
CA PRO A 38 21.01 -8.86 -13.06
C PRO A 38 21.63 -7.94 -14.12
N ILE A 39 20.86 -7.60 -15.16
CA ILE A 39 21.29 -6.72 -16.26
C ILE A 39 21.69 -5.35 -15.72
N ILE A 40 20.94 -4.84 -14.75
CA ILE A 40 21.29 -3.65 -13.94
C ILE A 40 21.89 -4.15 -12.63
N SER A 41 23.14 -3.78 -12.33
CA SER A 41 23.79 -4.19 -11.08
C SER A 41 23.18 -3.48 -9.86
N PRO A 42 23.20 -4.09 -8.65
CA PRO A 42 22.74 -3.45 -7.42
C PRO A 42 23.39 -2.08 -7.12
N GLU A 43 24.61 -1.88 -7.60
CA GLU A 43 25.42 -0.68 -7.43
C GLU A 43 25.09 0.41 -8.48
N ASP A 44 24.47 0.04 -9.62
CA ASP A 44 24.00 1.00 -10.61
C ASP A 44 22.74 1.72 -10.11
N ARG A 45 23.00 2.84 -9.42
CA ARG A 45 21.96 3.74 -8.89
C ARG A 45 21.12 4.32 -10.02
N TRP A 46 21.70 4.67 -11.16
CA TRP A 46 20.97 5.33 -12.26
C TRP A 46 20.06 4.35 -12.97
N GLY A 47 20.56 3.17 -13.34
CA GLY A 47 19.75 2.09 -13.91
C GLY A 47 18.62 1.69 -12.95
N THR A 48 18.92 1.48 -11.66
CA THR A 48 17.91 1.07 -10.68
C THR A 48 16.79 2.11 -10.53
N TRP A 49 17.12 3.40 -10.36
CA TRP A 49 16.09 4.43 -10.27
C TRP A 49 15.33 4.60 -11.59
N ALA A 50 16.00 4.57 -12.74
CA ALA A 50 15.34 4.67 -14.05
C ALA A 50 14.33 3.54 -14.26
N SER A 51 14.68 2.29 -13.92
CA SER A 51 13.76 1.16 -13.97
C SER A 51 12.58 1.31 -13.01
N LEU A 52 12.80 1.74 -11.76
CA LEU A 52 11.71 1.93 -10.81
C LEU A 52 10.70 2.99 -11.27
N PHE A 53 11.18 4.13 -11.78
CA PHE A 53 10.30 5.17 -12.34
C PHE A 53 9.63 4.70 -13.65
N ALA A 54 10.31 3.92 -14.49
CA ALA A 54 9.70 3.33 -15.69
C ALA A 54 8.60 2.32 -15.36
N ILE A 55 8.79 1.48 -14.33
CA ILE A 55 7.77 0.55 -13.81
C ILE A 55 6.55 1.32 -13.30
N GLY A 56 6.76 2.38 -12.50
CA GLY A 56 5.67 3.22 -12.00
C GLY A 56 4.92 3.96 -13.11
N ALA A 57 5.63 4.50 -14.09
CA ALA A 57 5.04 5.14 -15.27
C ALA A 57 4.26 4.15 -16.14
N PHE A 58 4.76 2.92 -16.30
CA PHE A 58 4.06 1.85 -17.00
C PHE A 58 2.78 1.43 -16.26
N GLY A 59 2.80 1.36 -14.93
CA GLY A 59 1.61 1.15 -14.11
C GLY A 59 0.52 2.18 -14.39
N LEU A 60 0.85 3.48 -14.27
CA LEU A 60 -0.09 4.58 -14.57
C LEU A 60 -0.56 4.60 -16.03
N TRP A 61 0.32 4.24 -16.97
CA TRP A 61 -0.05 4.13 -18.37
C TRP A 61 -1.03 2.98 -18.62
N SER A 62 -0.88 1.85 -17.91
CA SER A 62 -1.69 0.65 -18.12
C SER A 62 -3.19 0.89 -17.90
N GLU A 63 -3.57 1.78 -16.98
CA GLU A 63 -4.97 2.15 -16.70
C GLU A 63 -5.68 2.80 -17.90
N LYS A 64 -4.92 3.34 -18.86
CA LYS A 64 -5.45 3.87 -20.13
C LYS A 64 -5.78 2.77 -21.15
N THR A 65 -5.44 1.52 -20.84
CA THR A 65 -5.70 0.33 -21.69
C THR A 65 -6.92 -0.43 -21.17
N LYS A 66 -7.65 -1.13 -22.05
CA LYS A 66 -8.84 -1.91 -21.67
C LYS A 66 -8.60 -3.01 -20.61
N ILE A 67 -7.36 -3.51 -20.52
CA ILE A 67 -6.97 -4.58 -19.58
C ILE A 67 -6.47 -3.98 -18.28
N GLY A 68 -5.59 -2.97 -18.33
CA GLY A 68 -5.12 -2.28 -17.14
C GLY A 68 -6.18 -1.41 -16.47
N SER A 69 -7.22 -0.95 -17.17
CA SER A 69 -8.38 -0.32 -16.52
C SER A 69 -9.16 -1.28 -15.60
N MET A 70 -8.94 -2.59 -15.70
CA MET A 70 -9.49 -3.60 -14.78
C MET A 70 -8.53 -3.94 -13.62
N VAL A 71 -7.28 -3.46 -13.67
CA VAL A 71 -6.17 -3.84 -12.78
C VAL A 71 -5.38 -2.59 -12.41
N SER A 72 -5.64 -2.01 -11.24
CA SER A 72 -5.00 -0.75 -10.79
C SER A 72 -3.51 -0.66 -11.05
N ALA A 73 -3.04 0.55 -11.37
CA ALA A 73 -1.63 0.87 -11.59
C ALA A 73 -0.72 0.34 -10.47
N ALA A 74 -1.15 0.40 -9.21
CA ALA A 74 -0.42 -0.14 -8.06
C ALA A 74 -0.13 -1.65 -8.18
N LEU A 75 -1.14 -2.44 -8.56
CA LEU A 75 -0.99 -3.88 -8.78
C LEU A 75 -0.12 -4.17 -10.02
N VAL A 76 -0.29 -3.40 -11.10
CA VAL A 76 0.55 -3.54 -12.31
C VAL A 76 2.01 -3.21 -12.01
N SER A 77 2.32 -2.10 -11.35
CA SER A 77 3.68 -1.73 -10.92
C SER A 77 4.31 -2.80 -10.01
N THR A 78 3.53 -3.38 -9.09
CA THR A 78 3.98 -4.48 -8.23
C THR A 78 4.31 -5.73 -9.05
N LEU A 79 3.43 -6.16 -9.95
CA LEU A 79 3.62 -7.35 -10.78
C LEU A 79 4.76 -7.18 -11.80
N VAL A 80 4.93 -5.99 -12.38
CA VAL A 80 6.02 -5.70 -13.32
C VAL A 80 7.36 -5.58 -12.58
N GLY A 81 7.40 -4.99 -11.38
CA GLY A 81 8.60 -5.03 -10.53
C GLY A 81 9.01 -6.45 -10.17
N LEU A 82 8.04 -7.28 -9.76
CA LEU A 82 8.25 -8.70 -9.47
C LEU A 82 8.74 -9.47 -10.71
N ALA A 83 8.15 -9.25 -11.88
CA ALA A 83 8.60 -9.87 -13.12
C ALA A 83 10.03 -9.42 -13.47
N ALA A 84 10.34 -8.13 -13.36
CA ALA A 84 11.64 -7.57 -13.70
C ALA A 84 12.77 -8.11 -12.79
N SER A 85 12.54 -8.28 -11.48
CA SER A 85 13.56 -8.86 -10.60
C SER A 85 13.77 -10.36 -10.86
N ASN A 86 12.69 -11.11 -11.10
CA ASN A 86 12.77 -12.56 -11.34
C ASN A 86 13.23 -12.94 -12.75
N LEU A 87 13.11 -12.03 -13.73
CA LEU A 87 13.75 -12.12 -15.04
C LEU A 87 15.20 -11.61 -15.03
N GLY A 88 15.74 -11.18 -13.88
CA GLY A 88 17.11 -10.68 -13.76
C GLY A 88 17.35 -9.36 -14.52
N ILE A 89 16.32 -8.53 -14.71
CA ILE A 89 16.46 -7.20 -15.30
C ILE A 89 16.98 -6.23 -14.22
N ILE A 90 16.35 -6.26 -13.04
CA ILE A 90 16.72 -5.51 -11.85
C ILE A 90 17.10 -6.48 -10.71
N PRO A 91 17.86 -6.04 -9.69
CA PRO A 91 18.18 -6.87 -8.54
C PRO A 91 16.98 -7.07 -7.60
N PHE A 92 17.03 -8.09 -6.74
CA PHE A 92 16.09 -8.26 -5.61
C PHE A 92 16.40 -7.32 -4.44
N GLU A 93 17.67 -6.94 -4.29
CA GLU A 93 18.15 -6.07 -3.22
C GLU A 93 19.05 -4.99 -3.83
N ALA A 94 18.75 -3.72 -3.54
CA ALA A 94 19.56 -2.59 -3.95
C ALA A 94 19.54 -1.48 -2.88
N PRO A 95 20.62 -0.70 -2.72
CA PRO A 95 20.64 0.47 -1.84
C PRO A 95 19.56 1.51 -2.17
N ALA A 96 19.06 1.54 -3.41
CA ALA A 96 17.94 2.39 -3.79
C ALA A 96 16.64 2.03 -3.04
N TYR A 97 16.41 0.76 -2.74
CA TYR A 97 15.17 0.29 -2.10
C TYR A 97 15.14 0.69 -0.62
N SER A 98 16.28 0.62 0.09
CA SER A 98 16.38 1.10 1.46
C SER A 98 16.33 2.63 1.55
N VAL A 99 16.89 3.36 0.58
CA VAL A 99 16.69 4.82 0.44
C VAL A 99 15.22 5.15 0.20
N TYR A 100 14.51 4.39 -0.63
CA TYR A 100 13.09 4.57 -0.85
C TYR A 100 12.29 4.45 0.46
N MET A 101 12.42 3.30 1.14
CA MET A 101 11.66 3.04 2.38
C MET A 101 12.00 4.05 3.49
N ARG A 102 13.25 4.47 3.61
CA ARG A 102 13.69 5.38 4.68
C ARG A 102 13.33 6.85 4.46
N PHE A 103 13.22 7.31 3.22
CA PHE A 103 13.05 8.73 2.92
C PHE A 103 11.83 9.04 2.04
N LEU A 104 11.63 8.32 0.93
CA LEU A 104 10.57 8.63 -0.03
C LEU A 104 9.20 8.13 0.45
N LEU A 105 9.14 6.98 1.14
CA LEU A 105 7.91 6.46 1.73
C LEU A 105 7.35 7.41 2.82
N PRO A 106 8.12 7.85 3.84
CA PRO A 106 7.66 8.89 4.77
C PRO A 106 7.29 10.20 4.08
N LEU A 107 8.02 10.61 3.02
CA LEU A 107 7.73 11.84 2.28
C LEU A 107 6.39 11.80 1.54
N ALA A 108 6.00 10.64 1.00
CA ALA A 108 4.73 10.47 0.30
C ALA A 108 3.51 10.64 1.23
N VAL A 109 3.67 10.36 2.52
CA VAL A 109 2.58 10.44 3.51
C VAL A 109 2.04 11.87 3.68
N PRO A 110 2.84 12.91 3.98
CA PRO A 110 2.35 14.28 4.02
C PRO A 110 1.76 14.76 2.70
N LEU A 111 2.41 14.45 1.57
CA LEU A 111 1.95 14.86 0.24
C LEU A 111 0.52 14.37 -0.07
N LEU A 112 0.15 13.15 0.36
CA LEU A 112 -1.23 12.63 0.29
C LEU A 112 -2.20 13.25 1.31
N LEU A 113 -1.67 13.75 2.44
CA LEU A 113 -2.44 14.20 3.59
C LEU A 113 -2.70 15.71 3.62
N PHE A 114 -2.21 16.48 2.66
CA PHE A 114 -2.47 17.94 2.62
C PHE A 114 -3.96 18.30 2.53
N ARG A 115 -4.81 17.43 1.96
CA ARG A 115 -6.28 17.61 1.99
C ARG A 115 -6.96 17.21 3.31
N ALA A 116 -6.23 16.69 4.29
CA ALA A 116 -6.80 16.09 5.51
C ALA A 116 -7.20 17.14 6.56
N ASP A 117 -8.11 18.04 6.19
CA ASP A 117 -8.78 18.95 7.13
C ASP A 117 -9.82 18.17 7.96
N LEU A 118 -9.41 17.78 9.16
CA LEU A 118 -10.24 17.04 10.10
C LEU A 118 -11.45 17.87 10.56
N ARG A 119 -11.37 19.21 10.59
CA ARG A 119 -12.49 20.10 10.94
C ARG A 119 -13.56 20.08 9.86
N ARG A 120 -13.17 20.07 8.57
CA ARG A 120 -14.10 19.92 7.46
C ARG A 120 -14.75 18.54 7.46
N VAL A 121 -13.99 17.48 7.71
CA VAL A 121 -14.52 16.11 7.82
C VAL A 121 -15.53 16.00 8.97
N LEU A 122 -15.19 16.47 10.18
CA LEU A 122 -16.12 16.46 11.32
C LEU A 122 -17.35 17.35 11.14
N ARG A 123 -17.29 18.40 10.31
CA ARG A 123 -18.48 19.22 9.99
C ARG A 123 -19.36 18.58 8.92
N SER A 124 -18.77 18.07 7.85
CA SER A 124 -19.49 17.52 6.69
C SER A 124 -20.02 16.12 6.95
N THR A 125 -19.25 15.30 7.67
CA THR A 125 -19.60 13.92 8.02
C THR A 125 -20.11 13.84 9.46
N GLY A 126 -20.18 14.96 10.22
CA GLY A 126 -20.42 14.97 11.67
C GLY A 126 -21.56 14.08 12.16
N THR A 127 -22.74 14.17 11.54
CA THR A 127 -23.91 13.35 11.91
C THR A 127 -23.71 11.87 11.57
N LEU A 128 -23.11 11.57 10.41
CA LEU A 128 -22.74 10.21 10.00
C LEU A 128 -21.64 9.63 10.90
N LEU A 129 -20.67 10.45 11.29
CA LEU A 129 -19.55 10.12 12.18
C LEU A 129 -20.05 9.91 13.62
N LEU A 130 -21.08 10.65 14.06
CA LEU A 130 -21.77 10.40 15.33
C LEU A 130 -22.60 9.11 15.27
N ALA A 131 -23.31 8.85 14.18
CA ALA A 131 -24.03 7.58 13.98
C ALA A 131 -23.06 6.38 13.93
N PHE A 132 -21.89 6.58 13.33
CA PHE A 132 -20.78 5.64 13.27
C PHE A 132 -20.19 5.37 14.66
N LEU A 133 -19.75 6.41 15.40
CA LEU A 133 -19.01 6.33 16.68
C LEU A 133 -19.86 6.21 17.95
N LEU A 134 -21.07 6.79 17.98
CA LEU A 134 -21.89 7.02 19.17
C LEU A 134 -23.32 6.45 19.02
N GLY A 135 -23.47 5.40 18.21
CA GLY A 135 -24.71 4.66 17.91
C GLY A 135 -25.86 4.91 18.89
N SER A 136 -26.91 5.58 18.38
CA SER A 136 -27.97 6.24 19.17
C SER A 136 -28.47 5.43 20.38
N GLY A 137 -28.04 5.85 21.58
CA GLY A 137 -28.67 5.68 22.90
C GLY A 137 -28.97 4.27 23.45
N HIS A 138 -29.07 3.25 22.60
CA HIS A 138 -29.72 1.98 22.93
C HIS A 138 -29.13 0.77 22.18
N ASN A 139 -28.19 0.98 21.26
CA ASN A 139 -27.48 -0.06 20.51
C ASN A 139 -25.97 0.25 20.47
N PRO A 140 -25.06 -0.75 20.48
CA PRO A 140 -23.63 -0.47 20.49
C PRO A 140 -23.18 0.10 19.14
N CYS A 141 -22.25 1.06 19.22
CA CYS A 141 -21.59 1.76 18.12
C CYS A 141 -21.21 0.86 16.93
N LEU A 142 -21.47 1.33 15.71
CA LEU A 142 -21.18 0.57 14.49
C LEU A 142 -19.66 0.35 14.31
N CYS A 143 -18.83 1.35 14.64
CA CYS A 143 -17.36 1.19 14.63
C CYS A 143 -16.88 0.10 15.58
N PHE A 144 -17.52 0.00 16.75
CA PHE A 144 -17.15 -0.99 17.75
C PHE A 144 -17.40 -2.39 17.18
N TRP A 145 -18.57 -2.63 16.60
CA TRP A 145 -18.87 -3.88 15.90
C TRP A 145 -17.98 -4.15 14.70
N MET A 146 -17.58 -3.13 13.93
CA MET A 146 -16.60 -3.29 12.84
C MET A 146 -15.24 -3.73 13.36
N THR A 147 -14.73 -3.07 14.40
CA THR A 147 -13.45 -3.40 15.01
C THR A 147 -13.48 -4.82 15.59
N VAL A 148 -14.54 -5.17 16.32
CA VAL A 148 -14.78 -6.53 16.83
C VAL A 148 -14.87 -7.55 15.69
N SER A 149 -15.57 -7.24 14.60
CA SER A 149 -15.70 -8.13 13.43
C SER A 149 -14.36 -8.36 12.73
N THR A 150 -13.51 -7.33 12.58
CA THR A 150 -12.15 -7.50 12.03
C THR A 150 -11.27 -8.32 12.98
N ILE A 151 -11.33 -8.09 14.30
CA ILE A 151 -10.56 -8.87 15.29
C ILE A 151 -11.00 -10.34 15.27
N ILE A 152 -12.31 -10.63 15.27
CA ILE A 152 -12.85 -11.99 15.17
C ILE A 152 -12.43 -12.62 13.84
N GLY A 153 -12.56 -11.91 12.71
CA GLY A 153 -12.11 -12.40 11.41
C GLY A 153 -10.63 -12.75 11.38
N THR A 154 -9.79 -11.90 11.97
CA THR A 154 -8.33 -12.13 12.08
C THR A 154 -8.04 -13.36 12.93
N LEU A 155 -8.69 -13.49 14.09
CA LEU A 155 -8.50 -14.63 14.99
C LEU A 155 -8.94 -15.95 14.35
N VAL A 156 -10.12 -15.98 13.72
CA VAL A 156 -10.63 -17.16 13.01
C VAL A 156 -9.72 -17.54 11.84
N ALA A 157 -9.30 -16.56 11.02
CA ALA A 157 -8.36 -16.80 9.94
C ALA A 157 -7.00 -17.34 10.43
N PHE A 158 -6.48 -16.82 11.55
CA PHE A 158 -5.22 -17.25 12.13
C PHE A 158 -5.26 -18.69 12.67
N LEU A 159 -6.41 -19.10 13.20
CA LEU A 159 -6.66 -20.47 13.67
C LEU A 159 -6.90 -21.44 12.51
N MET A 160 -7.61 -21.01 11.46
CA MET A 160 -7.93 -21.86 10.30
C MET A 160 -6.77 -21.99 9.31
N VAL A 161 -5.95 -20.95 9.12
CA VAL A 161 -4.86 -20.90 8.16
C VAL A 161 -3.52 -20.87 8.90
N PRO A 162 -2.90 -22.03 9.17
CA PRO A 162 -1.58 -22.08 9.76
C PRO A 162 -0.53 -21.59 8.74
N MET A 163 -0.25 -20.29 8.71
CA MET A 163 0.73 -19.59 7.87
C MET A 163 2.20 -19.95 8.26
N ARG A 164 2.50 -21.24 8.38
CA ARG A 164 3.79 -21.78 8.83
C ARG A 164 4.94 -21.45 7.86
N SER A 165 4.65 -21.26 6.57
CA SER A 165 5.65 -20.85 5.57
C SER A 165 6.19 -19.43 5.78
N LEU A 166 5.52 -18.58 6.57
CA LEU A 166 6.00 -17.23 6.91
C LEU A 166 6.96 -17.21 8.12
N GLY A 167 7.14 -18.34 8.82
CA GLY A 167 8.02 -18.42 10.00
C GLY A 167 7.69 -17.35 11.06
N SER A 168 8.67 -16.51 11.39
CA SER A 168 8.52 -15.40 12.35
C SER A 168 7.59 -14.27 11.90
N ASP A 169 7.30 -14.16 10.60
CA ASP A 169 6.53 -13.05 10.04
C ASP A 169 5.02 -13.35 9.95
N ASN A 170 4.61 -14.57 10.27
CA ASN A 170 3.20 -15.03 10.30
C ASN A 170 2.29 -14.06 11.09
N TRP A 171 2.56 -13.90 12.39
CA TRP A 171 1.75 -13.04 13.27
C TRP A 171 1.89 -11.55 12.94
N LYS A 172 3.03 -11.14 12.36
CA LYS A 172 3.26 -9.76 11.94
C LYS A 172 2.36 -9.38 10.77
N ILE A 173 2.28 -10.23 9.75
CA ILE A 173 1.38 -10.06 8.60
C ILE A 173 -0.09 -10.11 9.04
N ALA A 174 -0.46 -11.04 9.93
CA ALA A 174 -1.80 -11.08 10.50
C ALA A 174 -2.17 -9.75 11.19
N SER A 175 -1.23 -9.19 11.97
CA SER A 175 -1.40 -7.89 12.65
C SER A 175 -1.48 -6.72 11.68
N ALA A 176 -0.65 -6.72 10.63
CA ALA A 176 -0.64 -5.67 9.61
C ALA A 176 -1.92 -5.66 8.77
N LEU A 177 -2.43 -6.83 8.37
CA LEU A 177 -3.72 -6.97 7.68
C LEU A 177 -4.89 -6.59 8.58
N MET A 178 -4.88 -7.01 9.85
CA MET A 178 -5.88 -6.60 10.84
C MET A 178 -5.96 -5.08 11.00
N GLY A 179 -4.82 -4.40 11.16
CA GLY A 179 -4.80 -2.94 11.28
C GLY A 179 -5.21 -2.22 10.00
N SER A 180 -4.84 -2.78 8.83
CA SER A 180 -5.32 -2.32 7.51
C SER A 180 -6.84 -2.34 7.44
N TYR A 181 -7.46 -3.46 7.84
CA TYR A 181 -8.91 -3.67 7.83
C TYR A 181 -9.65 -3.14 9.08
N ILE A 182 -8.99 -2.33 9.91
CA ILE A 182 -9.64 -1.46 10.90
C ILE A 182 -9.73 -0.02 10.35
N GLY A 183 -8.98 0.33 9.30
CA GLY A 183 -9.03 1.63 8.64
C GLY A 183 -8.28 2.76 9.37
N GLY A 184 -7.51 2.44 10.42
CA GLY A 184 -6.79 3.43 11.24
C GLY A 184 -5.29 3.58 10.95
N VAL A 185 -4.62 2.51 10.50
CA VAL A 185 -3.17 2.50 10.27
C VAL A 185 -2.86 1.74 8.97
N ASN A 186 -1.95 2.28 8.16
CA ASN A 186 -1.51 1.65 6.91
C ASN A 186 -0.83 0.29 7.21
N TYR A 187 -1.19 -0.75 6.45
CA TYR A 187 -0.53 -2.06 6.42
C TYR A 187 1.01 -1.95 6.39
N ILE A 188 1.54 -0.97 5.65
CA ILE A 188 2.97 -0.69 5.54
C ILE A 188 3.58 -0.15 6.82
N ALA A 189 2.88 0.72 7.55
CA ALA A 189 3.38 1.28 8.80
C ALA A 189 3.47 0.22 9.91
N ILE A 190 2.50 -0.71 9.96
CA ILE A 190 2.56 -1.85 10.88
C ILE A 190 3.67 -2.81 10.45
N SER A 191 3.80 -3.07 9.15
CA SER A 191 4.83 -3.99 8.64
C SER A 191 6.26 -3.46 8.84
N GLU A 192 6.48 -2.14 8.72
CA GLU A 192 7.73 -1.49 9.09
C GLU A 192 7.99 -1.61 10.60
N ALA A 193 7.01 -1.23 11.44
CA ALA A 193 7.14 -1.26 12.90
C ALA A 193 7.40 -2.66 13.47
N LEU A 194 6.85 -3.71 12.85
CA LEU A 194 7.08 -5.11 13.25
C LEU A 194 8.30 -5.75 12.56
N GLY A 195 8.97 -5.04 11.64
CA GLY A 195 10.11 -5.56 10.89
C GLY A 195 9.76 -6.81 10.06
N VAL A 196 8.73 -6.71 9.23
CA VAL A 196 8.34 -7.76 8.25
C VAL A 196 9.38 -7.81 7.12
N SER A 197 9.77 -9.03 6.70
CA SER A 197 10.71 -9.19 5.59
C SER A 197 10.15 -8.66 4.25
N PRO A 198 10.96 -8.02 3.38
CA PRO A 198 10.47 -7.38 2.15
C PRO A 198 9.72 -8.31 1.18
N SER A 199 10.11 -9.58 1.12
CA SER A 199 9.47 -10.58 0.26
C SER A 199 8.08 -11.00 0.77
N VAL A 200 7.90 -11.04 2.09
CA VAL A 200 6.61 -11.31 2.74
C VAL A 200 5.72 -10.06 2.71
N LEU A 201 6.30 -8.87 2.90
CA LEU A 201 5.64 -7.58 2.67
C LEU A 201 5.03 -7.52 1.26
N ALA A 202 5.82 -7.86 0.23
CA ALA A 202 5.41 -7.86 -1.17
C ALA A 202 4.31 -8.88 -1.49
N ALA A 203 4.42 -10.10 -0.94
CA ALA A 203 3.37 -11.10 -1.02
C ALA A 203 2.05 -10.59 -0.40
N GLY A 204 2.11 -9.91 0.75
CA GLY A 204 0.96 -9.30 1.40
C GLY A 204 0.34 -8.12 0.65
N VAL A 205 1.13 -7.16 0.14
CA VAL A 205 0.61 -6.05 -0.71
C VAL A 205 -0.08 -6.61 -1.96
N THR A 206 0.47 -7.68 -2.55
CA THR A 206 -0.11 -8.31 -3.74
C THR A 206 -1.43 -9.01 -3.38
N ALA A 207 -1.45 -9.81 -2.30
CA ALA A 207 -2.65 -10.50 -1.84
C ALA A 207 -3.76 -9.51 -1.46
N ASP A 208 -3.43 -8.48 -0.69
CA ASP A 208 -4.37 -7.44 -0.23
C ASP A 208 -5.03 -6.73 -1.42
N ASN A 209 -4.25 -6.32 -2.44
CA ASN A 209 -4.79 -5.69 -3.64
C ASN A 209 -5.81 -6.57 -4.39
N VAL A 210 -5.57 -7.88 -4.49
CA VAL A 210 -6.51 -8.83 -5.13
C VAL A 210 -7.75 -9.02 -4.27
N ILE A 211 -7.58 -9.16 -2.96
CA ILE A 211 -8.69 -9.37 -2.01
C ILE A 211 -9.59 -8.15 -1.92
N CYS A 212 -9.03 -6.95 -1.91
CA CYS A 212 -9.78 -5.70 -2.03
C CYS A 212 -10.67 -5.69 -3.28
N ALA A 213 -10.16 -6.14 -4.44
CA ALA A 213 -10.94 -6.19 -5.68
C ALA A 213 -12.07 -7.23 -5.60
N ILE A 214 -11.80 -8.45 -5.12
CA ILE A 214 -12.83 -9.48 -4.89
C ILE A 214 -13.88 -8.97 -3.91
N TYR A 215 -13.46 -8.31 -2.84
CA TYR A 215 -14.35 -7.80 -1.80
C TYR A 215 -15.28 -6.71 -2.31
N PHE A 216 -14.79 -5.73 -3.08
CA PHE A 216 -15.66 -4.73 -3.69
C PHE A 216 -16.66 -5.38 -4.65
N MET A 217 -16.27 -6.38 -5.45
CA MET A 217 -17.24 -7.14 -6.27
C MET A 217 -18.34 -7.79 -5.41
N VAL A 218 -17.99 -8.36 -4.25
CA VAL A 218 -18.97 -8.93 -3.31
C VAL A 218 -19.85 -7.86 -2.68
N LEU A 219 -19.28 -6.74 -2.22
CA LEU A 219 -20.05 -5.61 -1.68
C LEU A 219 -21.04 -5.06 -2.71
N PHE A 220 -20.62 -4.84 -3.96
CA PHE A 220 -21.49 -4.37 -5.04
C PHE A 220 -22.61 -5.38 -5.35
N ALA A 221 -22.29 -6.68 -5.37
CA ALA A 221 -23.28 -7.75 -5.58
C ALA A 221 -24.26 -7.94 -4.39
N LEU A 222 -23.93 -7.40 -3.21
CA LEU A 222 -24.85 -7.32 -2.07
C LEU A 222 -25.65 -6.02 -2.08
N ALA A 223 -25.03 -4.89 -2.45
CA ALA A 223 -25.67 -3.59 -2.55
C ALA A 223 -26.76 -3.55 -3.64
N SER A 224 -26.54 -4.23 -4.77
CA SER A 224 -27.52 -4.33 -5.87
C SER A 224 -28.83 -5.05 -5.50
N LYS A 225 -28.90 -5.69 -4.32
CA LYS A 225 -30.12 -6.30 -3.78
C LYS A 225 -30.96 -5.33 -2.95
N VAL A 226 -30.45 -4.13 -2.69
CA VAL A 226 -31.18 -3.07 -1.99
C VAL A 226 -31.91 -2.21 -3.03
N ALA A 227 -33.16 -1.85 -2.76
CA ALA A 227 -33.92 -1.01 -3.66
C ALA A 227 -33.24 0.38 -3.81
N PRO A 228 -33.12 0.92 -5.04
CA PRO A 228 -32.66 2.28 -5.25
C PRO A 228 -33.64 3.25 -4.57
N GLU A 229 -33.12 4.34 -4.00
CA GLU A 229 -33.99 5.35 -3.40
C GLU A 229 -34.77 6.08 -4.49
N SER A 230 -36.05 6.38 -4.21
CA SER A 230 -36.83 7.27 -5.05
C SER A 230 -36.20 8.66 -4.96
N SER A 231 -35.58 9.11 -6.06
CA SER A 231 -34.93 10.41 -6.14
C SER A 231 -35.93 11.55 -5.93
N THR A 232 -36.01 12.06 -4.70
CA THR A 232 -36.51 13.43 -4.48
C THR A 232 -35.48 14.39 -5.05
N SER A 233 -35.80 14.97 -6.20
CA SER A 233 -35.03 16.04 -6.82
C SER A 233 -34.96 17.25 -5.87
N THR A 234 -33.82 17.42 -5.19
CA THR A 234 -33.41 18.74 -4.68
C THR A 234 -32.68 19.47 -5.80
N ASP A 235 -33.16 20.67 -6.11
CA ASP A 235 -32.72 21.48 -7.25
C ASP A 235 -31.20 21.71 -7.32
N ASP A 236 -30.76 21.90 -8.56
CA ASP A 236 -29.37 22.05 -8.97
C ASP A 236 -28.61 23.12 -8.19
N VAL A 237 -27.63 22.69 -7.39
CA VAL A 237 -26.42 23.49 -7.19
C VAL A 237 -25.41 23.04 -8.23
N GLU A 238 -25.44 23.71 -9.40
CA GLU A 238 -24.40 23.58 -10.43
C GLU A 238 -23.01 23.75 -9.79
N THR A 239 -22.34 22.63 -9.49
CA THR A 239 -20.92 22.65 -9.13
C THR A 239 -20.14 22.75 -10.43
N ASN A 240 -20.17 23.95 -10.99
CA ASN A 240 -19.63 24.30 -12.28
C ASN A 240 -18.09 24.25 -12.23
N SER A 241 -17.54 23.05 -12.42
CA SER A 241 -16.10 22.82 -12.53
C SER A 241 -15.76 21.64 -13.45
N ASP A 242 -16.54 21.44 -14.51
CA ASP A 242 -16.10 20.65 -15.67
C ASP A 242 -15.10 21.47 -16.52
N SER A 243 -14.03 21.92 -15.86
CA SER A 243 -12.87 22.50 -16.53
C SER A 243 -11.84 21.40 -16.71
N LYS A 244 -11.56 21.07 -17.99
CA LYS A 244 -10.39 20.28 -18.39
C LYS A 244 -9.18 20.79 -17.60
N MET A 245 -8.66 19.97 -16.69
CA MET A 245 -7.61 20.36 -15.75
C MET A 245 -6.24 20.44 -16.44
N GLU A 246 -6.09 21.41 -17.36
CA GLU A 246 -4.79 21.95 -17.77
C GLU A 246 -4.33 23.01 -16.76
N SER A 247 -4.52 22.73 -15.46
CA SER A 247 -3.84 23.49 -14.42
C SER A 247 -2.36 23.12 -14.49
N LYS A 248 -1.54 24.01 -15.06
CA LYS A 248 -0.08 23.95 -14.87
C LYS A 248 0.17 23.88 -13.37
N ILE A 249 0.58 22.71 -12.86
CA ILE A 249 1.00 22.56 -11.47
C ILE A 249 2.16 23.54 -11.28
N PRO A 250 2.01 24.60 -10.46
CA PRO A 250 3.04 25.61 -10.35
C PRO A 250 4.29 24.95 -9.77
N VAL A 251 5.41 25.06 -10.47
CA VAL A 251 6.69 24.45 -10.02
C VAL A 251 7.05 24.88 -8.60
N LEU A 252 6.70 26.13 -8.24
CA LEU A 252 6.81 26.67 -6.88
C LEU A 252 5.95 25.91 -5.86
N GLN A 253 4.69 25.57 -6.17
CA GLN A 253 3.84 24.78 -5.28
C GLN A 253 4.39 23.37 -5.10
N SER A 254 4.87 22.72 -6.17
CA SER A 254 5.54 21.41 -6.09
C SER A 254 6.80 21.45 -5.21
N ALA A 255 7.66 22.45 -5.38
CA ALA A 255 8.86 22.63 -4.55
C ALA A 255 8.49 22.92 -3.08
N THR A 256 7.47 23.75 -2.84
CA THR A 256 6.99 24.07 -1.49
C THR A 256 6.36 22.84 -0.82
N ALA A 257 5.57 22.06 -1.56
CA ALA A 257 4.97 20.82 -1.09
C ALA A 257 6.05 19.82 -0.62
N LEU A 258 7.10 19.63 -1.42
CA LEU A 258 8.25 18.79 -1.04
C LEU A 258 8.97 19.33 0.20
N ALA A 259 9.30 20.63 0.22
CA ALA A 259 9.99 21.25 1.35
C ALA A 259 9.22 21.10 2.67
N VAL A 260 7.92 21.42 2.67
CA VAL A 260 7.02 21.25 3.83
C VAL A 260 6.96 19.77 4.26
N SER A 261 6.86 18.84 3.31
CA SER A 261 6.78 17.40 3.61
C SER A 261 8.07 16.88 4.23
N PHE A 262 9.24 17.29 3.74
CA PHE A 262 10.54 16.99 4.35
C PHE A 262 10.68 17.61 5.75
N SER A 263 10.21 18.84 5.96
CA SER A 263 10.19 19.48 7.28
C SER A 263 9.32 18.70 8.27
N ILE A 264 8.12 18.26 7.86
CA ILE A 264 7.25 17.40 8.68
C ILE A 264 7.95 16.08 9.01
N CYS A 265 8.57 15.42 8.04
CA CYS A 265 9.32 14.18 8.26
C CYS A 265 10.49 14.36 9.25
N LYS A 266 11.21 15.49 9.16
CA LYS A 266 12.31 15.82 10.06
C LYS A 266 11.84 16.06 11.49
N VAL A 267 10.73 16.79 11.68
CA VAL A 267 10.12 17.03 13.01
C VAL A 267 9.59 15.73 13.59
N ALA A 268 8.85 14.93 12.81
CA ALA A 268 8.34 13.63 13.23
C ALA A 268 9.47 12.70 13.70
N SER A 269 10.51 12.54 12.88
CA SER A 269 11.67 11.69 13.24
C SER A 269 12.41 12.20 14.48
N TYR A 270 12.52 13.51 14.68
CA TYR A 270 13.10 14.07 15.90
C TYR A 270 12.27 13.71 17.14
N VAL A 271 10.94 13.89 17.06
CA VAL A 271 10.00 13.56 18.14
C VAL A 271 10.00 12.06 18.46
N THR A 272 9.91 11.18 17.46
CA THR A 272 9.87 9.73 17.69
C THR A 272 11.17 9.19 18.26
N ASN A 273 12.31 9.74 17.84
CA ASN A 273 13.62 9.37 18.38
C ASN A 273 13.80 9.88 19.81
N LEU A 274 13.29 11.08 20.14
CA LEU A 274 13.33 11.62 21.51
C LEU A 274 12.57 10.73 22.51
N TYR A 275 11.45 10.12 22.08
CA TYR A 275 10.66 9.19 22.88
C TYR A 275 11.04 7.71 22.68
N ASN A 276 12.07 7.40 21.90
CA ASN A 276 12.50 6.04 21.53
C ASN A 276 11.36 5.11 21.03
N ILE A 277 10.44 5.65 20.22
CA ILE A 277 9.30 4.90 19.68
C ILE A 277 9.74 4.18 18.38
N GLU A 278 10.12 2.92 18.49
CA GLU A 278 10.39 2.05 17.34
C GLU A 278 9.16 1.98 16.41
N GLY A 279 9.37 2.08 15.10
CA GLY A 279 8.28 2.15 14.10
C GLY A 279 7.40 3.42 14.17
N GLY A 280 7.66 4.35 15.09
CA GLY A 280 6.79 5.51 15.33
C GLY A 280 6.80 6.57 14.23
N ILE A 281 7.71 6.50 13.26
CA ILE A 281 7.93 7.56 12.25
C ILE A 281 6.69 7.74 11.35
N LEU A 282 6.19 6.70 10.68
CA LEU A 282 5.03 6.84 9.79
C LEU A 282 3.75 7.32 10.52
N PRO A 283 3.39 6.78 11.71
CA PRO A 283 2.31 7.33 12.53
C PRO A 283 2.55 8.79 12.97
N GLY A 284 3.76 9.14 13.41
CA GLY A 284 4.11 10.49 13.86
C GLY A 284 4.04 11.52 12.72
N VAL A 285 4.55 11.17 11.54
CA VAL A 285 4.43 11.96 10.31
C VAL A 285 2.96 12.21 9.97
N THR A 286 2.13 11.14 10.00
CA THR A 286 0.69 11.19 9.74
C THR A 286 -0.02 12.13 10.72
N ALA A 287 0.25 12.01 12.02
CA ALA A 287 -0.36 12.84 13.04
C ALA A 287 -0.01 14.33 12.86
N ILE A 288 1.26 14.65 12.63
CA ILE A 288 1.72 16.04 12.46
C ILE A 288 1.10 16.68 11.22
N VAL A 289 1.07 16.00 10.07
CA VAL A 289 0.45 16.60 8.86
C VAL A 289 -1.06 16.77 9.00
N VAL A 290 -1.78 15.83 9.63
CA VAL A 290 -3.24 15.99 9.86
C VAL A 290 -3.52 17.18 10.79
N ILE A 291 -2.73 17.35 11.86
CA ILE A 291 -2.83 18.50 12.75
C ILE A 291 -2.57 19.80 11.96
N LEU A 292 -1.49 19.87 11.19
CA LEU A 292 -1.14 21.08 10.43
C LEU A 292 -2.15 21.40 9.32
N ALA A 293 -2.63 20.41 8.57
CA ALA A 293 -3.67 20.58 7.55
C ALA A 293 -5.02 21.02 8.16
N THR A 294 -5.34 20.59 9.38
CA THR A 294 -6.54 21.01 10.12
C THR A 294 -6.41 22.42 10.71
N LEU A 295 -5.20 22.84 11.11
CA LEU A 295 -4.94 24.19 11.62
C LEU A 295 -4.79 25.24 10.51
N PHE A 296 -4.24 24.84 9.36
CA PHE A 296 -3.92 25.73 8.23
C PHE A 296 -4.53 25.24 6.89
N PRO A 297 -5.86 24.98 6.83
CA PRO A 297 -6.49 24.28 5.70
C PRO A 297 -6.43 25.04 4.36
N LYS A 298 -6.28 26.38 4.39
CA LYS A 298 -6.11 27.17 3.15
C LYS A 298 -4.73 26.91 2.53
N GLN A 299 -3.68 27.03 3.34
CA GLN A 299 -2.29 26.86 2.92
C GLN A 299 -2.01 25.43 2.43
N PHE A 300 -2.50 24.43 3.17
CA PHE A 300 -2.38 23.03 2.75
C PHE A 300 -3.30 22.70 1.56
N GLY A 301 -4.48 23.32 1.46
CA GLY A 301 -5.38 23.19 0.31
C GLY A 301 -4.79 23.74 -1.00
N GLU A 302 -4.02 24.83 -0.96
CA GLU A 302 -3.28 25.35 -2.12
C GLU A 302 -2.13 24.45 -2.56
N LEU A 303 -1.46 23.76 -1.62
CA LEU A 303 -0.38 22.81 -1.91
C LEU A 303 -0.90 21.44 -2.35
N ALA A 304 -2.14 21.09 -1.99
CA ALA A 304 -2.70 19.75 -2.19
C ALA A 304 -2.65 19.26 -3.65
N PRO A 305 -3.05 20.00 -4.71
CA PRO A 305 -2.99 19.48 -6.07
C PRO A 305 -1.58 19.09 -6.54
N ALA A 306 -0.56 19.83 -6.09
CA ALA A 306 0.84 19.50 -6.34
C ALA A 306 1.30 18.31 -5.50
N GLY A 307 0.88 18.24 -4.23
CA GLY A 307 1.13 17.12 -3.33
C GLY A 307 0.55 15.81 -3.85
N ASP A 308 -0.73 15.80 -4.21
CA ASP A 308 -1.47 14.66 -4.78
C ASP A 308 -0.71 14.08 -5.99
N ALA A 309 -0.32 14.93 -6.95
CA ALA A 309 0.40 14.51 -8.15
C ALA A 309 1.79 13.91 -7.87
N LEU A 310 2.58 14.55 -6.99
CA LEU A 310 3.90 14.05 -6.60
C LEU A 310 3.80 12.74 -5.80
N ALA A 311 2.83 12.65 -4.90
CA ALA A 311 2.58 11.46 -4.11
C ALA A 311 2.15 10.27 -4.96
N LEU A 312 1.31 10.47 -5.99
CA LEU A 312 0.95 9.42 -6.94
C LEU A 312 2.19 8.84 -7.63
N VAL A 313 3.10 9.69 -8.11
CA VAL A 313 4.36 9.22 -8.72
C VAL A 313 5.21 8.44 -7.71
N LEU A 314 5.39 8.96 -6.49
CA LEU A 314 6.15 8.28 -5.44
C LEU A 314 5.52 6.93 -5.08
N MET A 315 4.20 6.85 -4.91
CA MET A 315 3.52 5.60 -4.59
C MET A 315 3.66 4.55 -5.69
N GLN A 316 3.70 4.95 -6.97
CA GLN A 316 3.94 3.99 -8.05
C GLN A 316 5.37 3.44 -8.04
N VAL A 317 6.35 4.27 -7.68
CA VAL A 317 7.72 3.83 -7.40
C VAL A 317 7.76 2.89 -6.18
N PHE A 318 7.00 3.16 -5.12
CA PHE A 318 6.84 2.26 -3.97
C PHE A 318 6.36 0.86 -4.38
N PHE A 319 5.27 0.76 -5.16
CA PHE A 319 4.78 -0.53 -5.64
C PHE A 319 5.81 -1.25 -6.52
N GLY A 320 6.56 -0.51 -7.35
CA GLY A 320 7.71 -1.05 -8.08
C GLY A 320 8.80 -1.62 -7.17
N VAL A 321 9.19 -0.90 -6.11
CA VAL A 321 10.18 -1.35 -5.11
C VAL A 321 9.70 -2.59 -4.36
N VAL A 322 8.45 -2.60 -3.92
CA VAL A 322 7.82 -3.74 -3.24
C VAL A 322 7.82 -4.96 -4.15
N GLY A 323 7.38 -4.81 -5.40
CA GLY A 323 7.40 -5.87 -6.40
C GLY A 323 8.81 -6.41 -6.64
N ALA A 324 9.78 -5.53 -6.89
CA ALA A 324 11.18 -5.88 -7.14
C ALA A 324 11.83 -6.65 -5.98
N SER A 325 11.52 -6.24 -4.74
CA SER A 325 11.98 -6.90 -3.51
C SER A 325 11.37 -8.30 -3.30
N GLY A 326 10.36 -8.68 -4.10
CA GLY A 326 9.75 -10.00 -4.09
C GLY A 326 10.53 -11.02 -4.91
N SER A 327 10.81 -12.19 -4.33
CA SER A 327 11.20 -13.39 -5.08
C SER A 327 9.93 -14.14 -5.51
N ILE A 328 9.76 -14.45 -6.79
CA ILE A 328 8.57 -15.18 -7.28
C ILE A 328 8.45 -16.56 -6.64
N ARG A 329 9.58 -17.18 -6.31
CA ARG A 329 9.61 -18.45 -5.55
C ARG A 329 9.04 -18.26 -4.15
N ASN A 330 9.50 -17.24 -3.43
CA ASN A 330 9.00 -16.94 -2.08
C ASN A 330 7.54 -16.48 -2.10
N VAL A 331 7.14 -15.68 -3.09
CA VAL A 331 5.75 -15.23 -3.29
C VAL A 331 4.86 -16.44 -3.60
N ILE A 332 5.26 -17.39 -4.45
CA ILE A 332 4.49 -18.62 -4.69
C ILE A 332 4.40 -19.50 -3.41
N GLU A 333 5.45 -19.53 -2.57
CA GLU A 333 5.48 -20.32 -1.33
C GLU A 333 4.71 -19.66 -0.15
N THR A 334 4.57 -18.32 -0.13
CA THR A 334 3.94 -17.57 0.98
C THR A 334 2.59 -16.96 0.61
N ALA A 335 2.45 -16.34 -0.56
CA ALA A 335 1.26 -15.59 -0.95
C ALA A 335 -0.03 -16.43 -0.98
N PRO A 336 -0.06 -17.73 -1.35
CA PRO A 336 -1.29 -18.52 -1.25
C PRO A 336 -1.80 -18.63 0.19
N SER A 337 -0.89 -18.70 1.18
CA SER A 337 -1.27 -18.74 2.60
C SER A 337 -1.75 -17.38 3.11
N ILE A 338 -1.10 -16.29 2.71
CA ILE A 338 -1.53 -14.91 3.05
C ILE A 338 -2.86 -14.59 2.39
N PHE A 339 -3.04 -14.99 1.13
CA PHE A 339 -4.27 -14.81 0.38
C PHE A 339 -5.42 -15.58 1.01
N LEU A 340 -5.23 -16.87 1.33
CA LEU A 340 -6.25 -17.67 2.00
C LEU A 340 -6.60 -17.11 3.39
N PHE A 341 -5.59 -16.68 4.16
CA PHE A 341 -5.78 -16.02 5.45
C PHE A 341 -6.63 -14.75 5.31
N ALA A 342 -6.24 -13.82 4.44
CA ALA A 342 -6.94 -12.55 4.27
C ALA A 342 -8.33 -12.73 3.63
N MET A 343 -8.51 -13.71 2.73
CA MET A 343 -9.83 -14.09 2.21
C MET A 343 -10.77 -14.55 3.32
N ILE A 344 -10.30 -15.43 4.22
CA ILE A 344 -11.09 -15.90 5.36
C ILE A 344 -11.33 -14.77 6.35
N GLN A 345 -10.31 -13.95 6.65
CA GLN A 345 -10.41 -12.81 7.55
C GLN A 345 -11.51 -11.83 7.10
N VAL A 346 -11.50 -11.47 5.81
CA VAL A 346 -12.45 -10.51 5.22
C VAL A 346 -13.84 -11.14 5.04
N ALA A 347 -13.93 -12.42 4.69
CA ALA A 347 -15.21 -13.13 4.62
C ALA A 347 -15.88 -13.27 5.99
N VAL A 348 -15.11 -13.62 7.04
CA VAL A 348 -15.61 -13.70 8.42
C VAL A 348 -15.94 -12.30 8.94
N HIS A 349 -15.12 -11.28 8.68
CA HIS A 349 -15.45 -9.89 9.00
C HIS A 349 -16.82 -9.51 8.44
N LEU A 350 -17.07 -9.74 7.15
CA LEU A 350 -18.34 -9.40 6.51
C LEU A 350 -19.50 -10.22 7.06
N ALA A 351 -19.32 -11.53 7.27
CA ALA A 351 -20.36 -12.39 7.84
C ALA A 351 -20.75 -11.98 9.27
N VAL A 352 -19.75 -11.64 10.10
CA VAL A 352 -19.94 -11.19 11.49
C VAL A 352 -20.57 -9.80 11.51
N MET A 353 -20.11 -8.87 10.67
CA MET A 353 -20.71 -7.54 10.49
C MET A 353 -22.18 -7.60 10.08
N LEU A 354 -22.51 -8.38 9.03
CA LEU A 354 -23.88 -8.49 8.53
C LEU A 354 -24.78 -9.24 9.52
N GLY A 355 -24.27 -10.30 10.16
CA GLY A 355 -25.02 -11.10 11.13
C GLY A 355 -25.38 -10.32 12.39
N LEU A 356 -24.37 -9.71 13.04
CA LEU A 356 -24.56 -8.91 14.26
C LEU A 356 -25.26 -7.58 13.97
N GLY A 357 -24.92 -6.93 12.84
CA GLY A 357 -25.59 -5.71 12.39
C GLY A 357 -27.09 -5.92 12.21
N LYS A 358 -27.49 -7.03 11.56
CA LYS A 358 -28.89 -7.40 11.40
C LYS A 358 -29.57 -7.77 12.72
N LEU A 359 -28.87 -8.46 13.63
CA LEU A 359 -29.40 -8.80 14.97
C LEU A 359 -29.71 -7.53 15.80
N LEU A 360 -28.95 -6.45 15.57
CA LEU A 360 -29.11 -5.16 16.24
C LEU A 360 -30.03 -4.18 15.48
N GLY A 361 -30.64 -4.62 14.38
CA GLY A 361 -31.59 -3.82 13.59
C GLY A 361 -30.96 -2.74 12.70
N PHE A 362 -29.66 -2.79 12.40
CA PHE A 362 -29.05 -1.88 11.45
C PHE A 362 -29.46 -2.20 10.00
N ASP A 363 -29.63 -1.15 9.19
CA ASP A 363 -29.88 -1.28 7.75
C ASP A 363 -28.67 -1.90 7.04
N LEU A 364 -28.94 -2.81 6.11
CA LEU A 364 -27.96 -3.38 5.20
C LEU A 364 -27.19 -2.30 4.42
N LYS A 365 -27.82 -1.19 4.02
CA LYS A 365 -27.14 -0.04 3.40
C LYS A 365 -26.02 0.50 4.28
N LEU A 366 -26.35 0.78 5.54
CA LEU A 366 -25.42 1.37 6.50
C LEU A 366 -24.28 0.39 6.82
N LEU A 367 -24.59 -0.91 6.93
CA LEU A 367 -23.60 -1.96 7.14
C LEU A 367 -22.63 -2.09 5.96
N LEU A 368 -23.13 -2.09 4.72
CA LEU A 368 -22.30 -2.17 3.52
C LEU A 368 -21.46 -0.90 3.33
N LEU A 369 -22.03 0.29 3.56
CA LEU A 369 -21.30 1.57 3.50
C LEU A 369 -20.17 1.64 4.54
N ALA A 370 -20.46 1.25 5.77
CA ALA A 370 -19.48 1.20 6.84
C ALA A 370 -18.34 0.20 6.52
N SER A 371 -18.70 -0.99 6.02
CA SER A 371 -17.73 -2.01 5.60
C SER A 371 -16.91 -1.60 4.37
N ASN A 372 -17.48 -0.79 3.47
CA ASN A 372 -16.77 -0.19 2.33
C ASN A 372 -15.69 0.81 2.79
N ALA A 373 -15.99 1.63 3.82
CA ALA A 373 -15.07 2.63 4.34
C ALA A 373 -13.74 2.05 4.84
N ILE A 374 -13.75 0.80 5.35
CA ILE A 374 -12.56 0.07 5.79
C ILE A 374 -11.50 -0.06 4.68
N LEU A 375 -11.92 -0.45 3.47
CA LEU A 375 -10.99 -0.68 2.36
C LEU A 375 -10.84 0.54 1.44
N ALA A 376 -11.86 1.40 1.37
CA ALA A 376 -11.77 2.67 0.66
C ALA A 376 -10.63 3.57 1.21
N ALA A 377 -10.35 3.48 2.53
CA ALA A 377 -9.23 4.16 3.19
C ALA A 377 -7.84 3.83 2.58
N GLN A 378 -7.65 2.63 2.02
CA GLN A 378 -6.40 2.22 1.35
C GLN A 378 -6.31 2.72 -0.10
N ARG A 379 -7.45 2.94 -0.79
CA ARG A 379 -7.49 3.16 -2.26
C ARG A 379 -7.83 4.57 -2.73
N LEU A 380 -8.55 5.39 -1.96
CA LEU A 380 -8.96 6.74 -2.35
C LEU A 380 -7.81 7.76 -2.55
N ARG A 381 -6.56 7.31 -2.44
CA ARG A 381 -5.33 8.11 -2.60
C ARG A 381 -4.34 7.59 -3.64
N VAL A 382 -4.56 6.40 -4.18
CA VAL A 382 -3.63 5.76 -5.11
C VAL A 382 -4.43 5.14 -6.25
N GLY A 383 -4.76 5.97 -7.25
CA GLY A 383 -5.17 5.56 -8.59
C GLY A 383 -5.95 4.25 -8.65
N TRP A 384 -7.16 4.23 -8.12
CA TRP A 384 -8.19 3.37 -8.70
C TRP A 384 -8.86 4.22 -9.78
N PRO A 385 -9.12 3.69 -10.99
CA PRO A 385 -10.00 4.38 -11.92
C PRO A 385 -11.29 4.70 -11.19
N GLN A 386 -11.79 5.94 -11.28
CA GLN A 386 -13.21 6.14 -11.04
C GLN A 386 -13.92 5.30 -12.10
N LEU A 387 -14.39 4.12 -11.68
CA LEU A 387 -15.44 3.42 -12.40
C LEU A 387 -16.53 4.46 -12.65
N LYS A 388 -17.15 4.45 -13.83
CA LYS A 388 -18.26 5.36 -14.15
C LYS A 388 -19.48 5.15 -13.24
N ASP A 389 -19.41 4.13 -12.39
CA ASP A 389 -20.31 3.87 -11.27
C ASP A 389 -20.03 4.74 -10.03
N GLY A 390 -18.99 5.58 -10.02
CA GLY A 390 -18.81 6.66 -9.04
C GLY A 390 -19.98 7.66 -9.09
N ASP A 391 -20.47 7.93 -10.30
CA ASP A 391 -21.71 8.67 -10.52
C ASP A 391 -22.95 7.86 -10.09
N LEU A 392 -22.86 6.52 -9.98
CA LEU A 392 -23.93 5.70 -9.38
C LEU A 392 -24.01 5.87 -7.85
N TRP A 393 -22.91 6.11 -7.15
CA TRP A 393 -22.94 6.45 -5.72
C TRP A 393 -23.71 7.76 -5.53
N LEU A 394 -23.29 8.82 -6.22
CA LEU A 394 -23.94 10.14 -6.14
C LEU A 394 -25.38 10.17 -6.69
N SER A 395 -25.68 9.43 -7.76
CA SER A 395 -27.06 9.38 -8.33
C SER A 395 -28.01 8.40 -7.65
N GLN A 396 -27.52 7.46 -6.83
CA GLN A 396 -28.36 6.63 -5.95
C GLN A 396 -28.43 7.13 -4.50
N GLY A 397 -27.80 8.26 -4.18
CA GLY A 397 -27.88 8.90 -2.87
C GLY A 397 -26.97 8.29 -1.80
N PHE A 398 -25.75 7.86 -2.17
CA PHE A 398 -24.74 7.32 -1.26
C PHE A 398 -23.46 8.17 -1.18
#